data_AF-A0A9R0I0I2-F1
#
_entry.id   AF-A0A9R0I0I2-F1
#
_cell.length_a   1.000
_cell.length_b   1.000
_cell.length_c   1.000
_cell.angle_alpha   90.00
_cell.angle_beta   90.00
_cell.angle_gamma   90.00
#
_symmetry.space_group_name_H-M   'P 1'
#
loop_
_entity.id
_entity.type
_entity.pdbx_description
1 polymer ?
#
loop_
_entity_poly.entity_id
_entity_poly.type
_entity_poly.pdbx_seq_one_letter_code
_entity_poly.pdbx_strand_id
1 'polypeptide(L)'
;MEEQSKASITIDNTLRYPYHKNLSRLMVQNVLDEFDHVSFKFLHESNNVKEWLNEVQELARVDFGNARMTYRYEVQQISIWKNKHNFDKELSFARIDPFKWWMWSYGILQGPNMSEDRIELAKAISFIYMIDDIFDGNGTSYDELLLFTEAINGWEYTDSINQLPNCMKVCFKALLETTNDFSSKILTKHGWNPEQCLRKLVQVLA
;
A
#
# COMPACT_ATOMS: atom_id res chain seq x y z
N MET A 1 -29.72 -26.54 -9.41
CA MET A 1 -28.38 -27.14 -9.31
C MET A 1 -27.28 -26.07 -9.41
N GLU A 2 -27.33 -25.17 -10.40
CA GLU A 2 -26.39 -24.03 -10.51
C GLU A 2 -26.54 -23.00 -9.35
N GLU A 3 -27.77 -22.75 -8.91
CA GLU A 3 -28.08 -21.78 -7.83
C GLU A 3 -27.62 -22.26 -6.44
N GLN A 4 -27.72 -23.57 -6.16
CA GLN A 4 -27.16 -24.18 -4.94
C GLN A 4 -25.63 -24.17 -4.92
N SER A 5 -25.00 -24.33 -6.10
CA SER A 5 -23.54 -24.21 -6.25
C SER A 5 -23.06 -22.80 -5.89
N LYS A 6 -23.78 -21.76 -6.34
CA LYS A 6 -23.44 -20.36 -6.10
C LYS A 6 -23.69 -19.91 -4.65
N ALA A 7 -24.81 -20.31 -4.04
CA ALA A 7 -25.05 -20.05 -2.62
C ALA A 7 -23.96 -20.68 -1.73
N SER A 8 -23.50 -21.88 -2.10
CA SER A 8 -22.36 -22.52 -1.42
C SER A 8 -21.08 -21.71 -1.55
N ILE A 9 -20.81 -21.10 -2.70
CA ILE A 9 -19.65 -20.22 -2.92
C ILE A 9 -19.73 -18.96 -2.05
N THR A 10 -20.88 -18.28 -2.02
CA THR A 10 -21.06 -17.08 -1.19
C THR A 10 -20.91 -17.40 0.30
N ILE A 11 -21.47 -18.53 0.77
CA ILE A 11 -21.31 -18.97 2.17
C ILE A 11 -19.84 -19.28 2.48
N ASP A 12 -19.16 -20.04 1.61
CA ASP A 12 -17.74 -20.38 1.80
C ASP A 12 -16.88 -19.11 1.82
N ASN A 13 -17.06 -18.20 0.86
CA ASN A 13 -16.36 -16.92 0.79
C ASN A 13 -16.60 -16.07 2.04
N THR A 14 -17.85 -15.98 2.51
CA THR A 14 -18.21 -15.18 3.70
C THR A 14 -17.59 -15.75 4.98
N LEU A 15 -17.59 -17.08 5.13
CA LEU A 15 -16.98 -17.75 6.28
C LEU A 15 -15.45 -17.68 6.24
N ARG A 16 -14.86 -17.76 5.06
CA ARG A 16 -13.41 -17.70 4.85
C ARG A 16 -12.85 -16.30 5.04
N TYR A 17 -13.62 -15.27 4.68
CA TYR A 17 -13.22 -13.86 4.76
C TYR A 17 -14.27 -13.03 5.52
N PRO A 18 -14.37 -13.18 6.85
CA PRO A 18 -15.30 -12.39 7.67
C PRO A 18 -14.99 -10.89 7.54
N TYR A 19 -15.99 -10.05 7.80
CA TYR A 19 -15.95 -8.60 7.53
C TYR A 19 -14.64 -7.89 7.95
N HIS A 20 -14.14 -8.17 9.16
CA HIS A 20 -12.91 -7.56 9.71
C HIS A 20 -11.60 -8.12 9.14
N LYS A 21 -11.65 -9.19 8.34
CA LYS A 21 -10.51 -9.80 7.63
C LYS A 21 -10.63 -9.67 6.12
N ASN A 22 -11.68 -9.01 5.63
CA ASN A 22 -11.87 -8.79 4.21
C ASN A 22 -11.22 -7.47 3.79
N LEU A 23 -10.74 -7.43 2.56
CA LEU A 23 -10.42 -6.17 1.87
C LEU A 23 -11.54 -5.92 0.88
N SER A 24 -12.70 -5.48 1.40
CA SER A 24 -13.96 -5.36 0.66
C SER A 24 -13.79 -4.80 -0.76
N ARG A 25 -13.00 -3.72 -0.92
CA ARG A 25 -12.75 -3.08 -2.22
C ARG A 25 -11.90 -3.90 -3.19
N LEU A 26 -10.97 -4.73 -2.72
CA LEU A 26 -10.20 -5.65 -3.56
C LEU A 26 -11.02 -6.88 -3.96
N MET A 27 -11.99 -7.25 -3.13
CA MET A 27 -12.90 -8.38 -3.35
C MET A 27 -14.14 -8.00 -4.19
N VAL A 28 -14.26 -6.73 -4.62
CA VAL A 28 -15.38 -6.25 -5.44
C VAL A 28 -15.55 -7.04 -6.72
N GLN A 29 -14.49 -7.61 -7.33
CA GLN A 29 -14.64 -8.47 -8.51
C GLN A 29 -15.47 -9.72 -8.22
N ASN A 30 -15.15 -10.42 -7.14
CA ASN A 30 -15.91 -11.61 -6.72
C ASN A 30 -17.36 -11.25 -6.40
N VAL A 31 -17.58 -10.05 -5.86
CA VAL A 31 -18.89 -9.53 -5.52
C VAL A 31 -19.66 -9.13 -6.78
N LEU A 32 -19.07 -8.41 -7.74
CA LEU A 32 -19.71 -8.02 -9.00
C LEU A 32 -20.14 -9.24 -9.84
N ASP A 33 -19.29 -10.27 -9.93
CA ASP A 33 -19.61 -11.53 -10.61
C ASP A 33 -20.76 -12.30 -9.91
N GLU A 34 -20.87 -12.19 -8.58
CA GLU A 34 -22.00 -12.72 -7.79
C GLU A 34 -23.27 -11.84 -7.91
N PHE A 35 -23.12 -10.53 -8.05
CA PHE A 35 -24.19 -9.53 -8.20
C PHE A 35 -24.95 -9.69 -9.53
N ASP A 36 -24.28 -10.15 -10.58
CA ASP A 36 -24.93 -10.40 -11.87
C ASP A 36 -25.93 -11.57 -11.82
N HIS A 37 -25.87 -12.46 -10.82
CA HIS A 37 -26.55 -13.75 -10.95
C HIS A 37 -27.29 -14.32 -9.73
N VAL A 38 -26.94 -13.98 -8.48
CA VAL A 38 -27.42 -14.77 -7.31
C VAL A 38 -28.41 -14.02 -6.42
N SER A 39 -28.21 -12.73 -6.16
CA SER A 39 -28.86 -12.11 -4.99
C SER A 39 -30.28 -11.56 -5.22
N PHE A 40 -30.78 -11.44 -6.45
CA PHE A 40 -31.97 -10.60 -6.70
C PHE A 40 -33.11 -11.25 -7.50
N LYS A 41 -33.07 -12.56 -7.75
CA LYS A 41 -34.25 -13.27 -8.28
C LYS A 41 -35.44 -13.23 -7.30
N PHE A 42 -35.17 -13.10 -5.98
CA PHE A 42 -36.17 -12.92 -4.94
C PHE A 42 -36.83 -11.53 -4.91
N LEU A 43 -36.20 -10.52 -5.51
CA LEU A 43 -36.68 -9.14 -5.52
C LEU A 43 -37.29 -8.72 -6.87
N HIS A 44 -37.29 -9.65 -7.83
CA HIS A 44 -37.70 -9.47 -9.22
C HIS A 44 -39.21 -9.37 -9.45
N GLU A 45 -40.05 -9.45 -8.41
CA GLU A 45 -41.52 -9.42 -8.54
C GLU A 45 -42.10 -8.00 -8.68
N SER A 46 -41.28 -6.94 -8.57
CA SER A 46 -41.70 -5.55 -8.77
C SER A 46 -40.88 -4.86 -9.85
N ASN A 47 -41.54 -4.30 -10.86
CA ASN A 47 -40.88 -3.57 -11.96
C ASN A 47 -40.03 -2.39 -11.44
N ASN A 48 -40.47 -1.72 -10.37
CA ASN A 48 -39.72 -0.63 -9.75
C ASN A 48 -38.38 -1.12 -9.17
N VAL A 49 -38.30 -2.39 -8.75
CA VAL A 49 -37.09 -2.96 -8.14
C VAL A 49 -36.02 -3.28 -9.18
N LYS A 50 -36.44 -3.58 -10.41
CA LYS A 50 -35.54 -3.88 -11.52
C LYS A 50 -34.80 -2.64 -12.03
N GLU A 51 -35.46 -1.47 -12.00
CA GLU A 51 -34.90 -0.22 -12.54
C GLU A 51 -33.76 0.32 -11.66
N TRP A 52 -33.99 0.52 -10.35
CA TRP A 52 -32.93 0.99 -9.44
C TRP A 52 -31.78 -0.03 -9.31
N LEU A 53 -32.07 -1.33 -9.45
CA LEU A 53 -31.03 -2.36 -9.38
C LEU A 53 -30.06 -2.24 -10.55
N ASN A 54 -30.56 -2.03 -11.77
CA ASN A 54 -29.70 -1.79 -12.93
C ASN A 54 -28.86 -0.53 -12.75
N GLU A 55 -29.44 0.55 -12.21
CA GLU A 55 -28.71 1.79 -11.93
C GLU A 55 -27.57 1.57 -10.91
N VAL A 56 -27.83 0.80 -9.85
CA VAL A 56 -26.81 0.45 -8.84
C VAL A 56 -25.72 -0.42 -9.43
N GLN A 57 -26.05 -1.39 -10.29
CA GLN A 57 -25.06 -2.24 -10.97
C GLN A 57 -24.16 -1.45 -11.91
N GLU A 58 -24.74 -0.56 -12.72
CA GLU A 58 -23.96 0.32 -13.60
C GLU A 58 -23.07 1.26 -12.79
N LEU A 59 -23.58 1.84 -11.70
CA LEU A 59 -22.79 2.66 -10.78
C LEU A 59 -21.62 1.86 -10.18
N ALA A 60 -21.87 0.63 -9.71
CA ALA A 60 -20.85 -0.23 -9.13
C ALA A 60 -19.76 -0.60 -10.17
N ARG A 61 -20.16 -0.89 -11.41
CA ARG A 61 -19.24 -1.17 -12.53
C ARG A 61 -18.36 0.03 -12.86
N VAL A 62 -18.94 1.23 -12.91
CA VAL A 62 -18.21 2.48 -13.14
C VAL A 62 -17.26 2.79 -11.98
N ASP A 63 -17.72 2.69 -10.73
CA ASP A 63 -16.87 2.90 -9.54
C ASP A 63 -15.70 1.92 -9.52
N PHE A 64 -15.95 0.65 -9.82
CA PHE A 64 -14.89 -0.36 -9.93
C PHE A 64 -13.89 -0.04 -11.04
N GLY A 65 -14.38 0.38 -12.21
CA GLY A 65 -13.53 0.83 -13.31
C GLY A 65 -12.63 2.00 -12.92
N ASN A 66 -13.18 2.99 -12.23
CA ASN A 66 -12.44 4.15 -11.72
C ASN A 66 -11.39 3.75 -10.67
N ALA A 67 -11.80 2.96 -9.67
CA ALA A 67 -10.90 2.44 -8.64
C ALA A 67 -9.76 1.61 -9.27
N ARG A 68 -10.05 0.87 -10.34
CA ARG A 68 -9.06 0.10 -11.11
C ARG A 68 -8.03 0.99 -11.79
N MET A 69 -8.45 2.09 -12.39
CA MET A 69 -7.53 3.05 -13.00
C MET A 69 -6.66 3.74 -11.94
N THR A 70 -7.26 4.14 -10.83
CA THR A 70 -6.56 4.75 -9.69
C THR A 70 -5.50 3.81 -9.12
N TYR A 71 -5.80 2.51 -8.89
CA TYR A 71 -4.77 1.59 -8.39
C TYR A 71 -3.58 1.47 -9.35
N ARG A 72 -3.85 1.37 -10.66
CA ARG A 72 -2.79 1.19 -11.66
C ARG A 72 -1.85 2.39 -11.67
N TYR A 73 -2.44 3.57 -11.58
CA TYR A 73 -1.69 4.80 -11.44
C TYR A 73 -0.84 4.80 -10.16
N GLU A 74 -1.41 4.46 -9.00
CA GLU A 74 -0.68 4.43 -7.73
C GLU A 74 0.50 3.46 -7.73
N VAL A 75 0.27 2.21 -8.17
CA VAL A 75 1.34 1.19 -8.28
C VAL A 75 2.42 1.63 -9.28
N GLN A 76 2.03 2.32 -10.36
CA GLN A 76 2.99 2.88 -11.31
C GLN A 76 3.84 3.98 -10.67
N GLN A 77 3.24 4.91 -9.90
CA GLN A 77 4.00 5.95 -9.19
C GLN A 77 4.99 5.36 -8.19
N ILE A 78 4.56 4.35 -7.44
CA ILE A 78 5.44 3.64 -6.49
C ILE A 78 6.58 2.93 -7.24
N SER A 79 6.30 2.34 -8.40
CA SER A 79 7.32 1.70 -9.25
C SER A 79 8.32 2.71 -9.82
N ILE A 80 7.86 3.89 -10.26
CA ILE A 80 8.74 4.97 -10.74
C ILE A 80 9.65 5.44 -9.61
N TRP A 81 9.09 5.68 -8.41
CA TRP A 81 9.86 6.06 -7.23
C TRP A 81 10.90 5.00 -6.87
N LYS A 82 10.50 3.73 -6.82
CA LYS A 82 11.41 2.59 -6.59
C LYS A 82 12.57 2.59 -7.60
N ASN A 83 12.28 2.80 -8.89
CA ASN A 83 13.29 2.81 -9.94
C ASN A 83 14.22 4.03 -9.85
N LYS A 84 13.73 5.20 -9.41
CA LYS A 84 14.55 6.40 -9.16
C LYS A 84 15.72 6.09 -8.20
N HIS A 85 15.50 5.23 -7.22
CA HIS A 85 16.50 4.85 -6.22
C HIS A 85 17.23 3.52 -6.55
N ASN A 86 16.94 2.90 -7.69
CA ASN A 86 17.53 1.61 -8.12
C ASN A 86 17.44 0.49 -7.08
N PHE A 87 16.35 0.43 -6.30
CA PHE A 87 16.23 -0.54 -5.20
C PHE A 87 16.36 -1.99 -5.66
N ASP A 88 15.85 -2.36 -6.84
CA ASP A 88 15.99 -3.74 -7.36
C ASP A 88 17.43 -4.24 -7.41
N LYS A 89 18.36 -3.34 -7.74
CA LYS A 89 19.77 -3.67 -7.87
C LYS A 89 20.48 -3.57 -6.53
N GLU A 90 20.25 -2.49 -5.80
CA GLU A 90 21.02 -2.14 -4.60
C GLU A 90 20.52 -2.88 -3.35
N LEU A 91 19.26 -3.34 -3.37
CA LEU A 91 18.59 -4.08 -2.30
C LEU A 91 18.03 -5.40 -2.87
N SER A 92 18.81 -6.08 -3.70
CA SER A 92 18.38 -7.31 -4.40
C SER A 92 18.02 -8.48 -3.49
N PHE A 93 18.47 -8.45 -2.23
CA PHE A 93 18.08 -9.40 -1.19
C PHE A 93 16.74 -9.06 -0.53
N ALA A 94 16.32 -7.79 -0.58
CA ALA A 94 15.11 -7.31 0.07
C ALA A 94 13.86 -7.65 -0.76
N ARG A 95 12.74 -7.85 -0.07
CA ARG A 95 11.44 -8.18 -0.65
C ARG A 95 10.79 -6.93 -1.23
N ILE A 96 11.29 -6.52 -2.40
CA ILE A 96 10.81 -5.34 -3.11
C ILE A 96 9.61 -5.67 -3.98
N ASP A 97 8.43 -5.25 -3.54
CA ASP A 97 7.18 -5.49 -4.25
C ASP A 97 6.24 -4.28 -4.12
N PRO A 98 6.22 -3.38 -5.13
CA PRO A 98 5.35 -2.21 -5.15
C PRO A 98 3.88 -2.53 -4.93
N PHE A 99 3.42 -3.70 -5.40
CA PHE A 99 2.04 -4.10 -5.24
C PHE A 99 1.73 -4.48 -3.79
N LYS A 100 2.60 -5.25 -3.12
CA LYS A 100 2.41 -5.59 -1.69
C LYS A 100 2.39 -4.35 -0.81
N TRP A 101 3.32 -3.41 -1.02
CA TRP A 101 3.36 -2.17 -0.24
C TRP A 101 2.11 -1.30 -0.48
N TRP A 102 1.68 -1.22 -1.73
CA TRP A 102 0.45 -0.53 -2.10
C TRP A 102 -0.80 -1.17 -1.49
N MET A 103 -0.90 -2.51 -1.47
CA MET A 103 -2.08 -3.20 -0.93
C MET A 103 -2.35 -2.82 0.53
N TRP A 104 -1.29 -2.68 1.34
CA TRP A 104 -1.42 -2.23 2.72
C TRP A 104 -1.93 -0.79 2.81
N SER A 105 -1.37 0.14 2.02
CA SER A 105 -1.83 1.53 2.05
C SER A 105 -3.29 1.65 1.57
N TYR A 106 -3.70 0.83 0.60
CA TYR A 106 -5.07 0.76 0.11
C TYR A 106 -6.06 0.20 1.14
N GLY A 107 -5.66 -0.79 1.93
CA GLY A 107 -6.48 -1.33 3.02
C GLY A 107 -6.69 -0.33 4.16
N ILE A 108 -5.68 0.49 4.46
CA ILE A 108 -5.69 1.50 5.52
C ILE A 108 -6.47 2.76 5.10
N LEU A 109 -6.11 3.35 3.95
CA LEU A 109 -6.67 4.61 3.48
C LEU A 109 -7.75 4.39 2.42
N GLN A 110 -8.95 4.16 2.92
CA GLN A 110 -10.13 3.87 2.12
C GLN A 110 -10.77 5.17 1.61
N GLY A 111 -10.86 5.33 0.29
CA GLY A 111 -11.58 6.44 -0.33
C GLY A 111 -10.97 6.89 -1.66
N PRO A 112 -11.77 7.37 -2.62
CA PRO A 112 -11.27 7.76 -3.95
C PRO A 112 -10.29 8.95 -3.88
N ASN A 113 -10.48 9.85 -2.92
CA ASN A 113 -9.71 11.10 -2.82
C ASN A 113 -8.38 10.97 -2.04
N MET A 114 -7.99 9.76 -1.62
CA MET A 114 -6.79 9.49 -0.82
C MET A 114 -5.61 8.95 -1.65
N SER A 115 -5.62 9.20 -2.97
CA SER A 115 -4.63 8.60 -3.88
C SER A 115 -3.19 9.02 -3.57
N GLU A 116 -2.98 10.32 -3.37
CA GLU A 116 -1.67 10.86 -3.00
C GLU A 116 -1.21 10.30 -1.65
N ASP A 117 -2.12 10.28 -0.66
CA ASP A 117 -1.84 9.77 0.68
C ASP A 117 -1.47 8.28 0.66
N ARG A 118 -2.12 7.47 -0.19
CA ARG A 118 -1.79 6.05 -0.39
C ARG A 118 -0.42 5.84 -1.01
N ILE A 119 -0.01 6.70 -1.95
CA ILE A 119 1.32 6.63 -2.56
C ILE A 119 2.38 6.94 -1.51
N GLU A 120 2.22 8.01 -0.72
CA GLU A 120 3.18 8.38 0.31
C GLU A 120 3.23 7.35 1.45
N LEU A 121 2.07 6.82 1.88
CA LEU A 121 2.01 5.74 2.86
C LEU A 121 2.67 4.45 2.35
N ALA A 122 2.50 4.11 1.07
CA ALA A 122 3.17 2.94 0.49
C ALA A 122 4.70 3.08 0.49
N LYS A 123 5.25 4.28 0.26
CA LYS A 123 6.69 4.52 0.41
C LYS A 123 7.13 4.34 1.86
N ALA A 124 6.39 4.88 2.83
CA ALA A 124 6.69 4.68 4.25
C ALA A 124 6.68 3.19 4.65
N ILE A 125 5.66 2.44 4.21
CA ILE A 125 5.56 0.99 4.42
C ILE A 125 6.73 0.25 3.77
N SER A 126 7.16 0.67 2.58
CA SER A 126 8.31 0.03 1.92
C SER A 126 9.61 0.19 2.72
N PHE A 127 9.82 1.32 3.42
CA PHE A 127 10.98 1.48 4.30
C PHE A 127 10.93 0.54 5.50
N ILE A 128 9.74 0.26 6.06
CA ILE A 128 9.59 -0.74 7.12
C ILE A 128 10.11 -2.10 6.63
N TYR A 129 9.65 -2.55 5.46
CA TYR A 129 10.11 -3.82 4.87
C TYR A 129 11.60 -3.83 4.51
N MET A 130 12.11 -2.76 3.90
CA MET A 130 13.52 -2.70 3.49
C MET A 130 14.45 -2.66 4.70
N ILE A 131 14.09 -1.94 5.77
CA ILE A 131 14.87 -1.90 7.00
C ILE A 131 14.80 -3.26 7.70
N ASP A 132 13.61 -3.87 7.83
CA ASP A 132 13.44 -5.23 8.36
C ASP A 132 14.35 -6.23 7.65
N ASP A 133 14.35 -6.25 6.31
CA ASP A 133 15.22 -7.14 5.53
C ASP A 133 16.72 -6.82 5.68
N ILE A 134 17.11 -5.57 5.96
CA ILE A 134 18.50 -5.19 6.26
C ILE A 134 18.93 -5.77 7.61
N PHE A 135 18.06 -5.70 8.63
CA PHE A 135 18.36 -6.22 9.97
C PHE A 135 18.30 -7.75 10.03
N ASP A 136 17.41 -8.38 9.26
CA ASP A 136 17.29 -9.84 9.15
C ASP A 136 18.27 -10.45 8.13
N GLY A 137 18.98 -9.62 7.38
CA GLY A 137 19.86 -10.03 6.28
C GLY A 137 21.05 -10.89 6.73
N ASN A 138 21.12 -12.13 6.26
CA ASN A 138 22.30 -12.98 6.44
C ASN A 138 23.53 -12.35 5.77
N GLY A 139 24.47 -11.83 6.57
CA GLY A 139 25.74 -11.29 6.10
C GLY A 139 26.05 -9.87 6.56
N THR A 140 25.11 -9.20 7.22
CA THR A 140 25.34 -7.89 7.84
C THR A 140 25.97 -8.08 9.22
N SER A 141 27.08 -7.38 9.47
CA SER A 141 27.75 -7.40 10.77
C SER A 141 27.02 -6.52 11.79
N TYR A 142 27.17 -6.86 13.08
CA TYR A 142 26.61 -6.06 14.17
C TYR A 142 27.10 -4.60 14.13
N ASP A 143 28.37 -4.37 13.80
CA ASP A 143 28.93 -3.02 13.72
C ASP A 143 28.31 -2.20 12.58
N GLU A 144 28.00 -2.82 11.44
CA GLU A 144 27.27 -2.16 10.34
C GLU A 144 25.83 -1.82 10.74
N LEU A 145 25.13 -2.71 11.44
CA LEU A 145 23.79 -2.43 11.96
C LEU A 145 23.80 -1.31 13.00
N LEU A 146 24.82 -1.28 13.87
CA LEU A 146 24.97 -0.23 14.87
C LEU A 146 25.18 1.13 14.19
N LEU A 147 26.11 1.22 13.23
CA LEU A 147 26.36 2.43 12.46
C LEU A 147 25.13 2.89 11.65
N PHE A 148 24.38 1.94 11.09
CA PHE A 148 23.12 2.24 10.39
C PHE A 148 22.05 2.79 11.34
N THR A 149 21.94 2.22 12.53
CA THR A 149 21.03 2.68 13.58
C THR A 149 21.41 4.08 14.08
N GLU A 150 22.70 4.33 14.30
CA GLU A 150 23.22 5.65 14.67
C GLU A 150 22.92 6.70 13.59
N ALA A 151 23.06 6.34 12.32
CA ALA A 151 22.70 7.21 11.20
C ALA A 151 21.21 7.57 11.19
N ILE A 152 20.33 6.59 11.39
CA ILE A 152 18.88 6.81 11.51
C ILE A 152 18.57 7.71 12.71
N ASN A 153 19.23 7.49 13.86
CA ASN A 153 19.02 8.31 15.04
C ASN A 153 19.54 9.75 14.89
N GLY A 154 20.69 9.93 14.24
CA GLY A 154 21.26 11.24 13.94
C GLY A 154 20.48 12.02 12.88
N TRP A 155 19.79 11.32 11.97
CA TRP A 155 19.07 11.89 10.83
C TRP A 155 19.95 12.73 9.89
N GLU A 156 21.26 12.45 9.85
CA GLU A 156 22.24 13.16 9.04
C GLU A 156 23.05 12.16 8.21
N TYR A 157 23.30 12.50 6.94
CA TYR A 157 24.18 11.69 6.10
C TYR A 157 25.65 12.06 6.40
N THR A 158 26.25 11.36 7.35
CA THR A 158 27.63 11.60 7.82
C THR A 158 28.67 10.77 7.07
N ASP A 159 29.95 11.09 7.25
CA ASP A 159 31.04 10.33 6.63
C ASP A 159 31.13 8.88 7.11
N SER A 160 30.63 8.55 8.31
CA SER A 160 30.59 7.18 8.82
C SER A 160 29.67 6.28 7.98
N ILE A 161 28.61 6.85 7.39
CA ILE A 161 27.71 6.11 6.50
C ILE A 161 28.42 5.65 5.24
N ASN A 162 29.44 6.37 4.77
CA ASN A 162 30.18 5.97 3.57
C ASN A 162 30.90 4.62 3.74
N GLN A 163 31.15 4.22 4.99
CA GLN A 163 31.76 2.94 5.36
C GLN A 163 30.76 1.77 5.28
N LEU A 164 29.45 2.05 5.30
CA LEU A 164 28.41 1.03 5.23
C LEU A 164 28.33 0.37 3.83
N PRO A 165 27.80 -0.86 3.76
CA PRO A 165 27.39 -1.50 2.51
C PRO A 165 26.48 -0.62 1.66
N ASN A 166 26.54 -0.79 0.33
CA ASN A 166 25.82 0.09 -0.59
C ASN A 166 24.30 0.06 -0.38
N CYS A 167 23.75 -1.10 -0.02
CA CYS A 167 22.32 -1.27 0.27
C CYS A 167 21.82 -0.32 1.38
N MET A 168 22.54 -0.25 2.50
CA MET A 168 22.23 0.63 3.63
C MET A 168 22.34 2.10 3.25
N LYS A 169 23.40 2.48 2.53
CA LYS A 169 23.60 3.86 2.06
C LYS A 169 22.46 4.32 1.16
N VAL A 170 22.07 3.49 0.20
CA VAL A 170 20.97 3.76 -0.72
C VAL A 170 19.64 3.83 0.01
N CYS A 171 19.38 2.90 0.93
CA CYS A 171 18.17 2.90 1.75
C CYS A 171 18.05 4.19 2.58
N PHE A 172 19.10 4.54 3.33
CA PHE A 172 19.09 5.72 4.21
C PHE A 172 18.99 7.02 3.42
N LYS A 173 19.74 7.15 2.32
CA LYS A 173 19.62 8.33 1.44
C LYS A 173 18.20 8.49 0.91
N ALA A 174 17.59 7.41 0.43
CA ALA A 174 16.22 7.44 -0.07
C ALA A 174 15.20 7.78 1.02
N LEU A 175 15.42 7.32 2.25
CA LEU A 175 14.59 7.63 3.42
C LEU A 175 14.62 9.14 3.73
N LEU A 176 15.81 9.74 3.76
CA LEU A 176 15.96 11.19 3.98
C LEU A 176 15.28 11.99 2.86
N GLU A 177 15.57 11.67 1.59
CA GLU A 177 14.98 12.35 0.44
C GLU A 177 13.44 12.25 0.45
N THR A 178 12.91 11.04 0.68
CA THR A 178 11.45 10.82 0.69
C THR A 178 10.77 11.55 1.84
N THR A 179 11.40 11.57 3.03
CA THR A 179 10.87 12.29 4.20
C THR A 179 10.86 13.80 3.97
N ASN A 180 11.90 14.34 3.34
CA ASN A 180 12.01 15.76 3.01
C ASN A 180 10.98 16.17 1.94
N ASP A 181 10.82 15.35 0.89
CA ASP A 181 9.81 15.55 -0.15
C ASP A 181 8.41 15.57 0.47
N PHE A 182 8.09 14.59 1.33
CA PHE A 182 6.80 14.52 2.02
C PHE A 182 6.58 15.72 2.95
N SER A 183 7.60 16.09 3.73
CA SER A 183 7.53 17.26 4.63
C SER A 183 7.25 18.55 3.87
N SER A 184 7.91 18.72 2.71
CA SER A 184 7.70 19.87 1.82
C SER A 184 6.28 19.91 1.25
N LYS A 185 5.72 18.75 0.87
CA LYS A 185 4.33 18.64 0.42
C LYS A 185 3.35 19.06 1.51
N ILE A 186 3.52 18.55 2.74
CA ILE A 186 2.64 18.88 3.86
C ILE A 186 2.76 20.35 4.25
N LEU A 187 3.97 20.90 4.28
CA LEU A 187 4.18 22.33 4.54
C LEU A 187 3.45 23.20 3.50
N THR A 188 3.53 22.82 2.22
CA THR A 188 2.86 23.54 1.14
C THR A 188 1.33 23.44 1.23
N LYS A 189 0.80 22.25 1.55
CA LYS A 189 -0.64 21.96 1.55
C LYS A 189 -1.35 22.43 2.82
N HIS A 190 -0.67 22.39 3.96
CA HIS A 190 -1.27 22.59 5.28
C HIS A 190 -0.59 23.66 6.14
N GLY A 191 0.53 24.23 5.70
CA GLY A 191 1.21 25.34 6.38
C GLY A 191 2.02 24.96 7.63
N TRP A 192 2.24 23.67 7.88
CA TRP A 192 3.06 23.19 9.00
C TRP A 192 4.08 22.15 8.52
N ASN A 193 5.29 22.17 9.11
CA ASN A 193 6.35 21.22 8.76
C ASN A 193 6.28 19.97 9.67
N PRO A 194 6.02 18.76 9.13
CA PRO A 194 5.93 17.53 9.90
C PRO A 194 7.28 16.86 10.19
N GLU A 195 8.39 17.41 9.68
CA GLU A 195 9.70 16.76 9.68
C GLU A 195 10.11 16.22 11.05
N GLN A 196 9.97 17.01 12.12
CA GLN A 196 10.35 16.56 13.46
C GLN A 196 9.51 15.37 13.96
N CYS A 197 8.23 15.32 13.58
CA CYS A 197 7.36 14.19 13.91
C CYS A 197 7.75 12.94 13.12
N LEU A 198 8.07 13.10 11.84
CA LEU A 198 8.49 12.00 10.96
C LEU A 198 9.82 11.39 11.41
N ARG A 199 10.79 12.24 11.75
CA ARG A 199 12.08 11.82 12.34
C ARG A 199 11.88 10.91 13.54
N LYS A 200 11.04 11.34 14.50
CA LYS A 200 10.74 10.55 15.71
C LYS A 200 10.06 9.21 15.40
N LEU A 201 9.17 9.17 14.41
CA LEU A 201 8.49 7.93 14.03
C LEU A 201 9.47 6.89 13.48
N VAL A 202 10.42 7.33 12.67
CA VAL A 202 11.39 6.40 12.05
C VAL A 202 12.44 5.92 13.05
N GLN A 203 12.82 6.75 14.02
CA GLN A 203 13.69 6.33 15.13
C GLN A 203 13.09 5.22 16.01
N VAL A 204 11.76 5.03 16.00
CA VAL A 204 11.11 3.92 16.73
C VAL A 204 11.19 2.60 15.95
N LEU A 205 11.46 2.67 14.65
CA LEU A 205 11.51 1.51 13.76
C LEU A 205 12.92 0.91 13.62
N ALA A 206 13.97 1.62 14.04
CA ALA A 206 15.37 1.20 14.01
C ALA A 206 15.85 0.84 15.43
#